data_AF-A0A963VN79-F1
#
_entry.id   AF-A0A963VN79-F1
#
_cell.length_a   1.000
_cell.length_b   1.000
_cell.length_c   1.000
_cell.angle_alpha   90.00
_cell.angle_beta   90.00
_cell.angle_gamma   90.00
#
_symmetry.space_group_name_H-M   'P 1'
#
loop_
_entity.id
_entity.type
_entity.pdbx_description
1 polymer ?
#
loop_
_entity_poly.entity_id
_entity_poly.type
_entity_poly.pdbx_seq_one_letter_code
_entity_poly.pdbx_strand_id
1 'polypeptide(L)'
;QAGQSQREILDFMVERYGDFVLYRPPFKARTLLLWLGPFLLLVIAAMVMAVNVRRRRRAAMAQDWSEAQQRRARALLDESASPPQS
;
A
#
# COMPACT_ATOMS: atom_id res chain seq x y z
N GLN A 1 -15.56 -44.43 -30.56
CA GLN A 1 -16.66 -43.95 -29.69
C GLN A 1 -16.32 -44.22 -28.21
N ALA A 2 -15.19 -43.70 -27.70
CA ALA A 2 -14.68 -44.04 -26.35
C ALA A 2 -14.85 -42.92 -25.29
N GLY A 3 -15.52 -41.82 -25.65
CA GLY A 3 -15.70 -40.65 -24.78
C GLY A 3 -17.08 -40.53 -24.11
N GLN A 4 -18.01 -41.45 -24.41
CA GLN A 4 -19.31 -41.53 -23.75
C GLN A 4 -19.21 -42.31 -22.43
N SER A 5 -18.49 -43.44 -22.43
CA SER A 5 -18.31 -44.27 -21.23
C SER A 5 -17.59 -43.57 -20.08
N GLN A 6 -16.60 -42.73 -20.39
CA GLN A 6 -15.83 -42.03 -19.35
C GLN A 6 -16.68 -41.00 -18.59
N ARG A 7 -17.63 -40.34 -19.26
CA ARG A 7 -18.56 -39.40 -18.63
C ARG A 7 -19.61 -40.13 -17.80
N GLU A 8 -20.15 -41.22 -18.33
CA GLU A 8 -21.11 -42.08 -17.61
C GLU A 8 -20.53 -42.65 -16.31
N ILE A 9 -19.26 -43.08 -16.32
CA ILE A 9 -18.57 -43.56 -15.12
C ILE A 9 -18.39 -42.45 -14.10
N LEU A 10 -18.06 -41.23 -14.53
CA LEU A 10 -17.90 -40.08 -13.66
C LEU A 10 -19.23 -39.64 -13.05
N ASP A 11 -20.30 -39.59 -13.84
CA ASP A 11 -21.65 -39.23 -13.38
C ASP A 11 -22.17 -40.25 -12.35
N PHE A 12 -21.95 -41.55 -12.58
CA PHE A 12 -22.29 -42.60 -11.61
C PHE A 12 -21.49 -42.49 -10.30
N MET A 13 -20.20 -42.14 -10.38
CA MET A 13 -19.36 -41.91 -9.20
C MET A 13 -19.84 -40.69 -8.40
N VAL A 14 -20.23 -39.60 -9.07
CA VAL A 14 -20.77 -38.39 -8.42
C VAL A 14 -22.12 -38.66 -7.77
N GLU A 15 -23.00 -39.40 -8.43
CA GLU A 15 -24.34 -39.73 -7.90
C GLU A 15 -24.28 -40.65 -6.66
N ARG A 16 -23.31 -41.58 -6.62
CA ARG A 16 -23.18 -42.57 -5.55
C ARG A 16 -22.35 -42.11 -4.36
N TYR A 17 -21.33 -41.28 -4.60
CA TYR A 17 -20.34 -40.87 -3.59
C TYR A 17 -20.31 -39.36 -3.32
N GLY A 18 -21.15 -38.59 -4.02
CA GLY A 18 -21.21 -37.13 -3.95
C GLY A 18 -20.08 -36.44 -4.72
N ASP A 19 -20.20 -35.13 -4.91
CA ASP A 19 -19.22 -34.26 -5.60
C ASP A 19 -17.79 -34.31 -5.02
N PHE A 20 -17.58 -35.00 -3.90
CA PHE A 20 -16.27 -35.17 -3.24
C PHE A 20 -15.34 -36.16 -3.95
N VAL A 21 -15.83 -36.96 -4.91
CA VAL A 21 -14.98 -37.77 -5.80
C VAL A 21 -14.42 -36.93 -6.96
N LEU A 22 -15.06 -35.80 -7.30
CA LEU A 22 -14.49 -34.82 -8.21
C LEU A 22 -13.46 -33.97 -7.47
N TYR A 23 -12.22 -34.47 -7.49
CA TYR A 23 -11.02 -33.89 -6.88
C TYR A 23 -10.61 -32.56 -7.54
N ARG A 24 -11.45 -31.53 -7.43
CA ARG A 24 -11.01 -30.14 -7.53
C ARG A 24 -11.55 -29.45 -6.30
N PRO A 25 -10.74 -29.32 -5.23
CA PRO A 25 -11.12 -28.39 -4.19
C PRO A 25 -11.32 -27.06 -4.91
N PRO A 26 -12.54 -26.49 -4.95
CA PRO A 26 -12.71 -25.17 -5.55
C PRO A 26 -11.73 -24.32 -4.76
N PHE A 27 -10.82 -23.61 -5.43
CA PHE A 27 -9.95 -22.64 -4.77
C PHE A 27 -10.88 -21.72 -3.97
N LYS A 28 -11.05 -22.04 -2.68
CA LYS A 28 -12.17 -21.52 -1.91
C LYS A 28 -11.86 -20.04 -1.79
N ALA A 29 -12.75 -19.18 -2.26
CA ALA A 29 -12.61 -17.73 -2.10
C ALA A 29 -12.27 -17.34 -0.65
N ARG A 30 -12.65 -18.19 0.32
CA ARG A 30 -12.24 -18.12 1.73
C ARG A 30 -10.72 -18.15 1.96
N THR A 31 -9.97 -18.98 1.23
CA THR A 31 -8.50 -19.02 1.33
C THR A 31 -7.93 -17.70 0.84
N LEU A 32 -8.37 -17.22 -0.33
CA LEU A 32 -7.98 -15.90 -0.86
C LEU A 32 -8.27 -14.76 0.13
N LEU A 33 -9.44 -14.76 0.77
CA LEU A 33 -9.81 -13.75 1.76
C LEU A 33 -8.87 -13.75 2.99
N LEU A 34 -8.46 -14.95 3.45
CA LEU A 34 -7.47 -15.08 4.53
C LEU A 34 -6.09 -14.57 4.11
N TRP A 35 -5.69 -14.83 2.86
CA TRP A 35 -4.42 -14.35 2.32
C TRP A 35 -4.43 -12.83 2.03
N LEU A 36 -5.59 -12.22 1.77
CA LEU A 36 -5.68 -10.77 1.58
C LEU A 36 -5.39 -9.97 2.87
N GLY A 37 -5.64 -10.54 4.04
CA GLY A 37 -5.43 -9.88 5.34
C GLY A 37 -4.01 -9.31 5.51
N PRO A 38 -2.96 -10.12 5.37
CA PRO A 38 -1.57 -9.66 5.42
C PRO A 38 -1.25 -8.54 4.41
N PHE A 39 -1.74 -8.64 3.17
CA PHE A 39 -1.51 -7.60 2.16
C PHE A 39 -2.23 -6.29 2.50
N LEU A 40 -3.46 -6.37 3.02
CA LEU A 40 -4.20 -5.20 3.46
C LEU A 40 -3.48 -4.48 4.60
N LEU A 41 -2.95 -5.22 5.59
CA LEU A 41 -2.14 -4.67 6.67
C LEU A 41 -0.87 -4.00 6.14
N LEU A 42 -0.17 -4.62 5.18
CA LEU A 42 1.01 -4.02 4.54
C LEU A 42 0.68 -2.72 3.82
N VAL A 43 -0.43 -2.67 3.08
CA VAL A 43 -0.88 -1.46 2.38
C VAL A 43 -1.19 -0.34 3.38
N ILE A 44 -1.88 -0.65 4.48
CA ILE A 44 -2.18 0.31 5.54
C ILE A 44 -0.88 0.84 6.17
N ALA A 45 0.05 -0.05 6.52
CA ALA A 45 1.34 0.33 7.11
C ALA A 45 2.15 1.22 6.16
N ALA A 46 2.23 0.86 4.88
CA ALA A 46 2.91 1.65 3.86
C ALA A 46 2.26 3.03 3.68
N MET A 47 0.92 3.11 3.70
CA MET A 47 0.20 4.38 3.60
C MET A 47 0.47 5.28 4.81
N VAL A 48 0.39 4.75 6.03
CA VAL A 48 0.71 5.48 7.27
C VAL A 48 2.16 5.98 7.26
N MET A 49 3.10 5.13 6.83
CA MET A 49 4.51 5.49 6.71
C MET A 49 4.70 6.62 5.69
N ALA A 50 4.08 6.51 4.50
CA ALA A 50 4.16 7.53 3.46
C ALA A 50 3.58 8.88 3.92
N VAL A 51 2.45 8.88 4.63
CA VAL A 51 1.86 10.10 5.20
C VAL A 51 2.79 10.72 6.25
N ASN A 52 3.35 9.91 7.16
CA ASN A 52 4.29 10.40 8.17
C ASN A 52 5.55 11.01 7.55
N VAL A 53 6.16 10.34 6.57
CA VAL A 53 7.34 10.85 5.86
C VAL A 53 7.00 12.14 5.12
N ARG A 54 5.86 12.20 4.41
CA ARG A 54 5.42 13.43 3.72
C ARG A 54 5.19 14.57 4.70
N ARG A 55 4.57 14.30 5.85
CA ARG A 55 4.33 15.33 6.88
C ARG A 55 5.63 15.85 7.47
N ARG A 56 6.58 14.97 7.78
CA ARG A 56 7.92 15.34 8.25
C ARG A 56 8.69 16.15 7.22
N ARG A 57 8.66 15.76 5.95
CA ARG A 57 9.31 16.52 4.86
C ARG A 57 8.72 17.92 4.71
N ARG A 58 7.39 18.06 4.78
CA ARG A 58 6.73 19.38 4.75
C ARG A 58 7.13 20.25 5.95
N ALA A 59 7.19 19.67 7.15
CA ALA A 59 7.63 20.39 8.34
C ALA A 59 9.10 20.84 8.23
N ALA A 60 9.99 19.97 7.75
CA ALA A 60 11.40 20.30 7.51
C ALA A 60 11.55 21.42 6.46
N MET A 61 10.84 21.31 5.33
CA MET A 61 10.83 22.38 4.31
C MET A 61 10.32 23.71 4.88
N ALA A 62 9.23 23.69 5.66
CA ALA A 62 8.70 24.90 6.28
C ALA A 62 9.70 25.56 7.25
N GLN A 63 10.49 24.75 7.97
CA GLN A 63 11.56 25.23 8.84
C GLN A 63 12.73 25.83 8.05
N ASP A 64 13.17 25.19 6.96
CA ASP A 64 14.24 25.74 6.11
C ASP A 64 13.84 27.12 5.52
N TRP A 65 12.58 27.26 5.07
CA TRP A 65 12.05 28.52 4.57
C TRP A 65 12.03 29.63 5.64
N SER A 66 11.69 29.30 6.90
CA SER A 66 11.63 30.30 7.97
C SER A 66 13.01 30.77 8.43
N GLU A 67 14.01 29.87 8.47
CA GLU A 67 15.40 30.24 8.72
C GLU A 67 15.97 31.13 7.62
N ALA A 68 15.70 30.81 6.35
CA ALA A 68 16.12 31.62 5.21
C ALA A 68 15.53 33.04 5.27
N GLN A 69 14.26 33.17 5.67
CA GLN A 69 13.60 34.47 5.87
C GLN A 69 14.23 35.26 7.03
N GLN A 70 14.50 34.62 8.17
CA GLN A 70 15.15 35.28 9.30
C GLN A 70 16.55 35.81 8.96
N ARG A 71 17.35 35.04 8.23
CA ARG A 71 18.70 35.49 7.80
C ARG A 71 18.60 36.73 6.92
N ARG A 72 17.64 36.77 5.99
CA ARG A 72 17.44 37.92 5.11
C ARG A 72 16.95 39.15 5.87
N ALA A 73 16.06 38.97 6.84
CA ALA A 73 15.62 40.05 7.72
C ALA A 73 16.78 40.63 8.53
N ARG A 74 17.67 39.79 9.09
CA ARG A 74 18.86 40.25 9.82
C ARG A 74 19.84 41.00 8.93
N ALA A 75 20.11 40.51 7.73
CA ALA A 75 21.00 41.19 6.79
C ALA A 75 20.50 42.61 6.45
N LEU A 76 19.19 42.79 6.29
CA LEU A 76 18.60 44.12 6.04
C LEU A 76 18.73 45.05 7.26
N LEU A 77 18.60 44.50 8.48
CA LEU A 77 18.80 45.26 9.72
C LEU A 77 20.27 45.69 9.86
N ASP A 78 21.22 44.78 9.63
CA ASP A 78 22.66 45.06 9.70
C ASP A 78 23.12 46.06 8.63
N GLU A 79 22.55 45.98 7.42
CA GLU A 79 22.80 46.95 6.35
C GLU A 79 22.24 48.34 6.68
N SER A 80 21.05 48.40 7.30
CA SER A 80 20.50 49.68 7.78
C SER A 80 21.21 50.25 9.01
N ALA A 81 21.84 49.39 9.81
CA ALA A 81 22.59 49.76 11.01
C ALA A 81 24.05 50.13 10.70
N SER A 82 24.56 49.80 9.51
CA SER A 82 25.86 50.26 9.03
C SER A 82 25.72 51.70 8.53
N PRO A 83 26.37 52.70 9.16
CA PRO A 83 26.31 54.08 8.67
C PRO A 83 26.87 54.14 7.25
N PRO A 84 26.33 54.98 6.36
CA PRO A 84 26.93 55.22 5.06
C PRO A 84 28.37 55.67 5.27
N GLN A 85 29.31 54.84 4.82
CA GLN A 85 30.73 55.15 4.80
C GLN A 85 30.94 56.28 3.78
N SER A 86 31.07 57.51 4.27
CA SER A 86 31.61 58.67 3.54
C SER A 86 33.10 58.80 3.81
#